data_AF-A0A966FE39-F1
#
_entry.id   AF-A0A966FE39-F1
#
_cell.length_a   1.000
_cell.length_b   1.000
_cell.length_c   1.000
_cell.angle_alpha   90.00
_cell.angle_beta   90.00
_cell.angle_gamma   90.00
#
_symmetry.space_group_name_H-M   'P 1'
#
loop_
_entity.id
_entity.type
_entity.pdbx_description
1 polymer ?
#
loop_
_entity_poly.entity_id
_entity_poly.type
_entity_poly.pdbx_seq_one_letter_code
_entity_poly.pdbx_strand_id
1 'polypeptide(L)'
;MSKLERLIIAVMFALLAAGVTLAAAQAQTPQPPQPTNSITGDSCVACHKDIYDTWQGGAHGQSLTDPVFAEAWNAQGKPGACLVCHATGYDPATGELKAEGVVCTACHSPIPTNHPTDNMPIDASPNLCGRCHSDPRFVTENWKLSAHYQRSMTCSVCHDPHSAGMKSVAGAINTRADASDLCANCHKGVMQNFPTSKHAEAGVTCVNCHLGFNVGTT
;
A
#
# COMPACT_ATOMS: atom_id res chain seq x y z
N MET A 1 10.47 -63.08 25.49
CA MET A 1 9.13 -62.51 25.21
C MET A 1 8.12 -63.62 25.04
N SER A 2 7.09 -63.64 25.89
CA SER A 2 6.00 -64.60 25.83
C SER A 2 5.07 -64.34 24.64
N LYS A 3 4.28 -65.35 24.23
CA LYS A 3 3.25 -65.17 23.20
C LYS A 3 2.25 -64.06 23.57
N LEU A 4 1.99 -63.88 24.87
CA LEU A 4 1.09 -62.86 25.38
C LEU A 4 1.68 -61.44 25.22
N GLU A 5 2.97 -61.26 25.49
CA GLU A 5 3.65 -59.95 25.31
C GLU A 5 3.66 -59.51 23.84
N ARG A 6 3.89 -60.45 22.91
CA ARG A 6 3.84 -60.15 21.47
C ARG A 6 2.43 -59.76 21.01
N LEU A 7 1.41 -60.38 21.61
CA LEU A 7 0.00 -60.08 21.30
C LEU A 7 -0.40 -58.70 21.82
N ILE A 8 0.03 -58.35 23.04
CA ILE A 8 -0.22 -57.02 23.63
C ILE A 8 0.44 -55.92 22.79
N ILE A 9 1.71 -56.10 22.39
CA ILE A 9 2.42 -55.12 21.56
C ILE A 9 1.73 -54.98 20.19
N ALA A 10 1.35 -56.08 19.54
CA ALA A 10 0.64 -56.04 18.27
C ALA A 10 -0.70 -55.30 18.36
N VAL A 11 -1.46 -55.52 19.44
CA VAL A 11 -2.73 -54.83 19.69
C VAL A 11 -2.51 -53.33 19.97
N MET A 12 -1.47 -52.96 20.72
CA MET A 12 -1.15 -51.54 20.95
C MET A 12 -0.76 -50.81 19.65
N PHE A 13 0.04 -51.43 18.78
CA PHE A 13 0.37 -50.86 17.47
C PHE A 13 -0.85 -50.76 16.55
N ALA A 14 -1.74 -51.77 16.57
CA ALA A 14 -2.98 -51.73 15.79
C ALA A 14 -3.93 -50.63 16.26
N LEU A 15 -4.05 -50.42 17.58
CA LEU A 15 -4.87 -49.36 18.17
C LEU A 15 -4.30 -47.96 17.91
N LEU A 16 -2.97 -47.81 17.97
CA LEU A 16 -2.29 -46.55 17.60
C LEU A 16 -2.48 -46.23 16.11
N ALA A 17 -2.32 -47.21 15.22
CA ALA A 17 -2.54 -47.03 13.79
C ALA A 17 -4.01 -46.65 13.48
N ALA A 18 -4.98 -47.29 14.16
CA ALA A 18 -6.40 -46.97 14.02
C ALA A 18 -6.75 -45.57 14.58
N GLY A 19 -6.09 -45.13 15.65
CA GLY A 19 -6.26 -43.78 16.20
C GLY A 19 -5.73 -42.69 15.26
N VAL A 20 -4.59 -42.93 14.60
CA VAL A 20 -3.99 -41.99 13.64
C VAL A 20 -4.83 -41.86 12.36
N THR A 21 -5.43 -42.96 11.87
CA THR A 21 -6.31 -42.90 10.70
C THR A 21 -7.65 -42.22 10.99
N LEU A 22 -8.21 -42.37 12.19
CA LEU A 22 -9.41 -41.62 12.60
C LEU A 22 -9.16 -40.11 12.72
N ALA A 23 -8.00 -39.69 13.25
CA ALA A 23 -7.63 -38.28 13.34
C ALA A 23 -7.43 -37.63 11.97
N ALA A 24 -6.84 -38.35 11.01
CA ALA A 24 -6.67 -37.87 9.63
C ALA A 24 -8.02 -37.72 8.89
N ALA A 25 -8.99 -38.61 9.14
CA ALA A 25 -10.32 -38.54 8.55
C ALA A 25 -11.16 -37.35 9.06
N GLN A 26 -10.92 -36.86 10.27
CA GLN A 26 -11.60 -35.67 10.81
C GLN A 26 -10.98 -34.34 10.39
N ALA A 27 -9.73 -34.34 9.89
CA ALA A 27 -9.06 -33.14 9.39
C ALA A 27 -9.56 -32.69 8.00
N GLN A 28 -10.44 -33.47 7.37
CA GLN A 28 -11.04 -33.21 6.06
C GLN A 28 -12.54 -32.97 6.20
N THR A 29 -12.92 -32.05 7.08
CA THR A 29 -14.22 -31.41 6.91
C THR A 29 -14.12 -30.55 5.64
N PRO A 30 -15.03 -30.70 4.66
CA PRO A 30 -15.10 -29.76 3.54
C PRO A 30 -15.33 -28.38 4.12
N GLN A 31 -14.30 -27.55 4.12
CA GLN A 31 -14.45 -26.13 4.43
C GLN A 31 -15.48 -25.60 3.43
N PRO A 32 -16.55 -24.89 3.87
CA PRO A 32 -17.47 -24.26 2.96
C PRO A 32 -16.64 -23.48 1.94
N PRO A 33 -16.95 -23.57 0.63
CA PRO A 33 -16.20 -22.84 -0.38
C PRO A 33 -16.10 -21.40 0.11
N GLN A 34 -14.88 -20.99 0.48
CA GLN A 34 -14.62 -19.59 0.74
C GLN A 34 -15.06 -18.89 -0.54
N PRO A 35 -15.88 -17.83 -0.47
CA PRO A 35 -16.24 -17.11 -1.67
C PRO A 35 -14.94 -16.75 -2.36
N THR A 36 -14.70 -17.37 -3.51
CA THR A 36 -13.59 -17.06 -4.39
C THR A 36 -13.95 -15.74 -5.06
N ASN A 37 -14.13 -14.70 -4.25
CA ASN A 37 -13.99 -13.36 -4.74
C ASN A 37 -12.50 -13.29 -5.05
N SER A 38 -12.15 -13.51 -6.32
CA SER A 38 -10.94 -12.88 -6.84
C SER A 38 -11.18 -11.39 -6.65
N ILE A 39 -10.71 -10.86 -5.52
CA ILE A 39 -10.85 -9.46 -5.15
C ILE A 39 -9.87 -8.72 -6.05
N THR A 40 -10.29 -8.46 -7.28
CA THR A 40 -9.70 -7.39 -8.09
C THR A 40 -10.11 -6.06 -7.45
N GLY A 41 -9.35 -4.99 -7.69
CA GLY A 41 -9.67 -3.65 -7.21
C GLY A 41 -11.11 -3.20 -7.57
N ASP A 42 -11.69 -3.81 -8.61
CA ASP A 42 -13.06 -3.57 -9.09
C ASP A 42 -14.15 -4.06 -8.13
N SER A 43 -13.86 -4.95 -7.18
CA SER A 43 -14.87 -5.38 -6.20
C SER A 43 -15.16 -4.31 -5.13
N CYS A 44 -14.20 -3.42 -4.86
CA CYS A 44 -14.32 -2.39 -3.83
C CYS A 44 -15.22 -1.21 -4.29
N VAL A 45 -15.22 -0.89 -5.59
CA VAL A 45 -15.99 0.24 -6.16
C VAL A 45 -17.50 0.10 -5.98
N ALA A 46 -17.99 -1.13 -5.81
CA ALA A 46 -19.41 -1.40 -5.59
C ALA A 46 -19.95 -0.66 -4.35
N CYS A 47 -19.11 -0.44 -3.34
CA CYS A 47 -19.46 0.31 -2.13
C CYS A 47 -18.62 1.57 -1.93
N HIS A 48 -17.37 1.62 -2.43
CA HIS A 48 -16.42 2.72 -2.22
C HIS A 48 -16.21 3.57 -3.47
N LYS A 49 -17.30 3.92 -4.15
CA LYS A 49 -17.26 4.65 -5.43
C LYS A 49 -16.47 5.97 -5.35
N ASP A 50 -16.71 6.81 -4.36
CA ASP A 50 -16.04 8.11 -4.28
C ASP A 50 -14.52 7.98 -4.08
N ILE A 51 -14.12 6.98 -3.29
CA ILE A 51 -12.70 6.66 -3.06
C ILE A 51 -12.08 6.13 -4.34
N TYR A 52 -12.77 5.22 -5.03
CA TYR A 52 -12.33 4.69 -6.31
C TYR A 52 -12.20 5.78 -7.35
N ASP A 53 -13.16 6.70 -7.44
CA ASP A 53 -13.15 7.81 -8.40
C ASP A 53 -11.94 8.72 -8.21
N THR A 54 -11.55 8.95 -6.95
CA THR A 54 -10.33 9.68 -6.61
C THR A 54 -9.07 8.87 -6.96
N TRP A 55 -9.04 7.59 -6.60
CA TRP A 55 -7.90 6.71 -6.81
C TRP A 55 -7.61 6.45 -8.27
N GLN A 56 -8.63 6.17 -9.08
CA GLN A 56 -8.47 5.88 -10.50
C GLN A 56 -7.85 7.06 -11.25
N GLY A 57 -8.12 8.30 -10.83
CA GLY A 57 -7.51 9.49 -11.43
C GLY A 57 -6.09 9.78 -10.94
N GLY A 58 -5.65 9.12 -9.87
CA GLY A 58 -4.36 9.33 -9.23
C GLY A 58 -3.21 8.51 -9.84
N ALA A 59 -1.98 8.89 -9.50
CA ALA A 59 -0.77 8.22 -10.00
C ALA A 59 -0.71 6.72 -9.65
N HIS A 60 -1.22 6.32 -8.49
CA HIS A 60 -1.28 4.90 -8.12
C HIS A 60 -2.36 4.14 -8.89
N GLY A 61 -3.55 4.72 -9.11
CA GLY A 61 -4.58 4.08 -9.94
C GLY A 61 -4.18 3.96 -11.40
N GLN A 62 -3.29 4.84 -11.86
CA GLN A 62 -2.71 4.82 -13.20
C GLN A 62 -1.35 4.10 -13.28
N SER A 63 -0.95 3.33 -12.25
CA SER A 63 0.44 2.83 -12.15
C SER A 63 0.90 1.98 -13.34
N LEU A 64 -0.01 1.26 -14.03
CA LEU A 64 0.31 0.50 -15.24
C LEU A 64 -0.11 1.18 -16.55
N THR A 65 -1.00 2.16 -16.47
CA THR A 65 -1.64 2.79 -17.62
C THR A 65 -1.09 4.18 -17.94
N ASP A 66 -0.25 4.73 -17.05
CA ASP A 66 0.53 5.93 -17.34
C ASP A 66 1.32 5.75 -18.65
N PRO A 67 1.13 6.63 -19.66
CA PRO A 67 1.75 6.46 -20.97
C PRO A 67 3.27 6.42 -20.94
N VAL A 68 3.89 7.23 -20.06
CA VAL A 68 5.35 7.33 -19.96
C VAL A 68 5.92 6.03 -19.40
N PHE A 69 5.30 5.50 -18.34
CA PHE A 69 5.64 4.19 -17.80
C PHE A 69 5.39 3.09 -18.82
N ALA A 70 4.21 3.04 -19.44
CA ALA A 70 3.83 1.99 -20.36
C ALA A 70 4.80 1.92 -21.56
N GLU A 71 5.17 3.06 -22.13
CA GLU A 71 6.18 3.13 -23.18
C GLU A 71 7.54 2.58 -22.70
N ALA A 72 8.05 3.07 -21.57
CA ALA A 72 9.33 2.64 -21.02
C ALA A 72 9.36 1.15 -20.64
N TRP A 73 8.25 0.63 -20.12
CA TRP A 73 8.10 -0.77 -19.74
C TRP A 73 8.07 -1.68 -20.97
N ASN A 74 7.32 -1.29 -22.01
CA ASN A 74 7.29 -1.99 -23.29
C ASN A 74 8.65 -1.98 -23.99
N ALA A 75 9.33 -0.84 -24.02
CA ALA A 75 10.65 -0.69 -24.65
C ALA A 75 11.71 -1.61 -24.00
N GLN A 76 11.55 -1.93 -22.72
CA GLN A 76 12.44 -2.84 -21.98
C GLN A 76 12.02 -4.32 -22.07
N GLY A 77 10.97 -4.65 -22.84
CA GLY A 77 10.48 -6.02 -22.96
C GLY A 77 9.64 -6.48 -21.77
N LYS A 78 8.99 -5.54 -21.07
CA LYS A 78 8.13 -5.78 -19.90
C LYS A 78 8.82 -6.56 -18.76
N PRO A 79 9.99 -6.12 -18.26
CA PRO A 79 10.67 -6.84 -17.20
C PRO A 79 9.82 -6.85 -15.93
N GLY A 80 9.78 -8.01 -15.26
CA GLY A 80 9.04 -8.19 -14.01
C GLY A 80 9.57 -7.32 -12.86
N ALA A 81 10.82 -6.86 -12.92
CA ALA A 81 11.38 -5.94 -11.93
C ALA A 81 10.56 -4.65 -11.76
N CYS A 82 9.90 -4.17 -12.82
CA CYS A 82 9.00 -3.01 -12.75
C CYS A 82 7.76 -3.29 -11.89
N LEU A 83 7.28 -4.54 -11.90
CA LEU A 83 6.07 -4.96 -11.21
C LEU A 83 6.24 -5.06 -9.69
N VAL A 84 7.48 -5.02 -9.18
CA VAL A 84 7.76 -4.89 -7.74
C VAL A 84 7.05 -3.67 -7.14
N CYS A 85 6.96 -2.59 -7.92
CA CYS A 85 6.29 -1.35 -7.51
C CYS A 85 4.99 -1.09 -8.28
N HIS A 86 4.91 -1.48 -9.54
CA HIS A 86 3.79 -1.13 -10.42
C HIS A 86 2.67 -2.18 -10.46
N ALA A 87 2.75 -3.24 -9.65
CA ALA A 87 1.68 -4.21 -9.45
C ALA A 87 1.48 -4.56 -7.98
N THR A 88 0.35 -5.19 -7.67
CA THR A 88 0.01 -5.56 -6.30
C THR A 88 0.43 -6.98 -6.00
N GLY A 89 1.31 -7.12 -5.02
CA GLY A 89 1.75 -8.43 -4.52
C GLY A 89 2.56 -9.22 -5.54
N TYR A 90 3.37 -8.54 -6.36
CA TYR A 90 4.31 -9.19 -7.28
C TYR A 90 5.41 -9.93 -6.51
N ASP A 91 5.63 -11.20 -6.85
CA ASP A 91 6.72 -12.03 -6.35
C ASP A 91 7.80 -12.18 -7.45
N PRO A 92 9.00 -11.60 -7.28
CA PRO A 92 10.07 -11.71 -8.28
C PRO A 92 10.64 -13.12 -8.44
N ALA A 93 10.42 -14.02 -7.48
CA ALA A 93 10.91 -15.40 -7.57
C ALA A 93 10.03 -16.28 -8.48
N THR A 94 8.71 -16.06 -8.45
CA THR A 94 7.73 -16.85 -9.23
C THR A 94 7.20 -16.10 -10.45
N GLY A 95 7.29 -14.77 -10.46
CA GLY A 95 6.67 -13.91 -11.47
C GLY A 95 5.15 -13.72 -11.27
N GLU A 96 4.59 -14.25 -10.18
CA GLU A 96 3.17 -14.14 -9.88
C GLU A 96 2.82 -12.75 -9.33
N LEU A 97 1.59 -12.30 -9.60
CA LEU A 97 1.02 -11.07 -9.06
C LEU A 97 -0.38 -11.33 -8.52
N LYS A 98 -0.77 -10.63 -7.46
CA LYS A 98 -2.12 -10.73 -6.88
C LYS A 98 -3.14 -9.89 -7.65
N ALA A 99 -2.71 -8.74 -8.16
CA ALA A 99 -3.51 -7.89 -9.04
C ALA A 99 -2.61 -6.99 -9.90
N GLU A 100 -3.10 -6.66 -11.09
CA GLU A 100 -2.47 -5.68 -11.97
C GLU A 100 -2.63 -4.27 -11.38
N GLY A 101 -1.55 -3.48 -11.37
CA GLY A 101 -1.55 -2.12 -10.84
C GLY A 101 -1.43 -2.05 -9.33
N VAL A 102 -1.29 -0.83 -8.81
CA VAL A 102 -1.32 -0.53 -7.37
C VAL A 102 -2.79 -0.37 -6.95
N VAL A 103 -3.45 -1.49 -6.65
CA VAL A 103 -4.88 -1.54 -6.29
C VAL A 103 -5.09 -1.39 -4.79
N CYS A 104 -6.36 -1.37 -4.36
CA CYS A 104 -6.76 -1.17 -2.96
C CYS A 104 -5.97 -2.08 -1.98
N THR A 105 -5.79 -3.34 -2.34
CA THR A 105 -5.11 -4.35 -1.51
C THR A 105 -3.59 -4.22 -1.45
N ALA A 106 -3.00 -3.29 -2.22
CA ALA A 106 -1.59 -2.91 -2.06
C ALA A 106 -1.34 -2.21 -0.71
N CYS A 107 -2.33 -1.47 -0.23
CA CYS A 107 -2.27 -0.73 1.03
C CYS A 107 -3.22 -1.30 2.10
N HIS A 108 -4.41 -1.75 1.68
CA HIS A 108 -5.45 -2.28 2.57
C HIS A 108 -5.49 -3.80 2.52
N SER A 109 -4.76 -4.44 3.42
CA SER A 109 -4.68 -5.90 3.46
C SER A 109 -4.26 -6.40 4.85
N PRO A 110 -4.78 -7.54 5.32
CA PRO A 110 -5.85 -8.33 4.71
C PRO A 110 -7.23 -7.67 4.87
N ILE A 111 -8.20 -8.09 4.06
CA ILE A 111 -9.61 -7.67 4.21
C ILE A 111 -10.21 -8.40 5.43
N PRO A 112 -10.75 -7.67 6.43
CA PRO A 112 -11.40 -8.28 7.58
C PRO A 112 -12.60 -9.14 7.16
N THR A 113 -12.79 -10.28 7.81
CA THR A 113 -13.90 -11.21 7.51
C THR A 113 -15.27 -10.61 7.81
N ASN A 114 -15.33 -9.61 8.69
CA ASN A 114 -16.52 -8.88 9.12
C ASN A 114 -16.66 -7.48 8.51
N HIS A 115 -15.83 -7.13 7.52
CA HIS A 115 -16.05 -5.93 6.71
C HIS A 115 -17.43 -5.99 6.03
N PRO A 116 -18.27 -4.93 6.09
CA PRO A 116 -17.97 -3.53 6.42
C PRO A 116 -18.10 -3.12 7.88
N THR A 117 -18.41 -4.04 8.80
CA THR A 117 -18.52 -3.71 10.23
C THR A 117 -17.16 -3.26 10.78
N ASP A 118 -16.10 -3.96 10.38
CA ASP A 118 -14.73 -3.52 10.65
C ASP A 118 -14.20 -2.67 9.50
N ASN A 119 -13.47 -1.63 9.89
CA ASN A 119 -12.73 -0.78 8.97
C ASN A 119 -11.62 -1.58 8.32
N MET A 120 -11.33 -1.27 7.05
CA MET A 120 -10.15 -1.81 6.38
C MET A 120 -8.88 -1.38 7.12
N PRO A 121 -8.01 -2.33 7.52
CA PRO A 121 -6.76 -1.99 8.17
C PRO A 121 -5.80 -1.33 7.17
N ILE A 122 -4.90 -0.50 7.69
CA ILE A 122 -3.77 0.02 6.92
C ILE A 122 -2.55 0.16 7.82
N ASP A 123 -1.38 -0.18 7.27
CA ASP A 123 -0.11 0.15 7.91
C ASP A 123 0.18 1.64 7.67
N ALA A 124 0.03 2.45 8.72
CA ALA A 124 0.32 3.89 8.66
C ALA A 124 1.82 4.19 8.75
N SER A 125 2.68 3.20 8.95
CA SER A 125 4.12 3.41 9.04
C SER A 125 4.72 3.78 7.67
N PRO A 126 5.88 4.47 7.66
CA PRO A 126 6.57 4.79 6.40
C PRO A 126 6.99 3.55 5.61
N ASN A 127 7.04 2.37 6.24
CA ASN A 127 7.44 1.14 5.57
C ASN A 127 6.49 0.77 4.44
N LEU A 128 5.17 0.95 4.62
CA LEU A 128 4.19 0.63 3.57
C LEU A 128 4.52 1.36 2.27
N CYS A 129 4.76 2.67 2.34
CA CYS A 129 5.09 3.52 1.21
C CYS A 129 6.51 3.25 0.68
N GLY A 130 7.46 3.07 1.60
CA GLY A 130 8.88 2.85 1.32
C GLY A 130 9.21 1.55 0.58
N ARG A 131 8.25 0.61 0.48
CA ARG A 131 8.38 -0.57 -0.37
C ARG A 131 8.56 -0.22 -1.84
N CYS A 132 7.93 0.87 -2.30
CA CYS A 132 7.98 1.32 -3.69
C CYS A 132 8.71 2.66 -3.83
N HIS A 133 8.51 3.59 -2.88
CA HIS A 133 9.19 4.89 -2.85
C HIS A 133 10.62 4.75 -2.33
N SER A 134 11.46 4.08 -3.13
CA SER A 134 12.83 3.71 -2.82
C SER A 134 13.88 4.79 -3.12
N ASP A 135 13.45 5.96 -3.62
CA ASP A 135 14.34 7.11 -3.81
C ASP A 135 15.06 7.45 -2.50
N PRO A 136 16.39 7.62 -2.49
CA PRO A 136 17.19 7.96 -1.31
C PRO A 136 16.56 9.05 -0.42
N ARG A 137 15.86 10.02 -0.97
CA ARG A 137 15.22 11.11 -0.21
C ARG A 137 14.01 10.64 0.62
N PHE A 138 13.36 9.53 0.26
CA PHE A 138 12.18 8.96 0.94
C PHE A 138 12.31 7.49 1.33
N VAL A 139 13.45 6.83 1.07
CA VAL A 139 13.74 5.56 1.77
C VAL A 139 13.60 5.84 3.26
N THR A 140 12.92 4.91 3.93
CA THR A 140 12.58 4.94 5.33
C THR A 140 13.70 5.50 6.22
N GLU A 141 14.96 5.16 5.95
CA GLU A 141 16.10 5.61 6.75
C GLU A 141 16.36 7.12 6.69
N ASN A 142 16.23 7.76 5.53
CA ASN A 142 16.41 9.21 5.44
C ASN A 142 15.17 9.97 5.91
N TRP A 143 13.97 9.45 5.64
CA TRP A 143 12.74 10.00 6.20
C TRP A 143 12.78 10.01 7.74
N LYS A 144 13.30 8.93 8.36
CA LYS A 144 13.46 8.79 9.81
C LYS A 144 14.33 9.90 10.45
N LEU A 145 15.23 10.50 9.68
CA LEU A 145 16.08 11.61 10.15
C LEU A 145 15.35 12.97 10.13
N SER A 146 14.21 13.07 9.45
CA SER A 146 13.50 14.34 9.29
C SER A 146 12.86 14.82 10.59
N ALA A 147 12.78 16.15 10.75
CA ALA A 147 12.07 16.77 11.88
C ALA A 147 10.58 16.41 11.94
N HIS A 148 9.97 16.06 10.80
CA HIS A 148 8.59 15.60 10.71
C HIS A 148 8.45 14.18 11.27
N TYR A 149 9.34 13.25 10.91
CA TYR A 149 9.34 11.91 11.48
C TYR A 149 9.60 11.92 12.99
N GLN A 150 10.53 12.75 13.47
CA GLN A 150 10.81 12.90 14.91
C GLN A 150 9.60 13.40 15.72
N ARG A 151 8.58 13.95 15.04
CA ARG A 151 7.28 14.35 15.61
C ARG A 151 6.18 13.33 15.32
N SER A 152 6.56 12.10 14.99
CA SER A 152 5.65 10.97 14.70
C SER A 152 4.71 11.23 13.52
N MET A 153 5.10 12.10 12.58
CA MET A 153 4.31 12.31 11.37
C MET A 153 4.56 11.17 10.37
N THR A 154 3.48 10.75 9.70
CA THR A 154 3.49 9.74 8.65
C THR A 154 3.37 10.40 7.28
N CYS A 155 3.64 9.63 6.22
CA CYS A 155 3.52 10.09 4.83
C CYS A 155 2.13 10.67 4.54
N SER A 156 1.09 10.03 5.11
CA SER A 156 -0.32 10.40 4.96
C SER A 156 -0.72 11.66 5.71
N VAL A 157 0.16 12.29 6.49
CA VAL A 157 -0.12 13.62 7.03
C VAL A 157 -0.14 14.65 5.91
N CYS A 158 0.79 14.52 4.96
CA CYS A 158 0.92 15.45 3.84
C CYS A 158 0.36 14.90 2.54
N HIS A 159 0.51 13.60 2.28
CA HIS A 159 -0.03 12.95 1.09
C HIS A 159 -1.43 12.41 1.34
N ASP A 160 -2.28 12.50 0.32
CA ASP A 160 -3.53 11.75 0.28
C ASP A 160 -3.28 10.41 -0.43
N PRO A 161 -3.37 9.28 0.27
CA PRO A 161 -3.10 7.96 -0.31
C PRO A 161 -4.13 7.56 -1.37
N HIS A 162 -5.34 8.14 -1.37
CA HIS A 162 -6.34 7.83 -2.38
C HIS A 162 -6.01 8.52 -3.70
N SER A 163 -5.81 9.84 -3.71
CA SER A 163 -5.38 10.54 -4.94
C SER A 163 -3.92 10.27 -5.35
N ALA A 164 -3.13 9.61 -4.48
CA ALA A 164 -1.67 9.49 -4.62
C ALA A 164 -0.98 10.86 -4.82
N GLY A 165 -1.57 11.91 -4.27
CA GLY A 165 -1.15 13.30 -4.42
C GLY A 165 -0.82 13.97 -3.09
N MET A 166 -0.38 15.22 -3.16
CA MET A 166 -0.29 16.08 -1.97
C MET A 166 -1.70 16.55 -1.56
N LYS A 167 -1.98 16.54 -0.27
CA LYS A 167 -3.20 17.17 0.25
C LYS A 167 -3.17 18.67 -0.06
N SER A 168 -4.27 19.17 -0.58
CA SER A 168 -4.55 20.60 -0.68
C SER A 168 -5.56 20.99 0.39
N VAL A 169 -5.57 22.26 0.78
CA VAL A 169 -6.52 22.80 1.76
C VAL A 169 -7.61 23.53 0.99
N ALA A 170 -8.75 22.86 0.77
CA ALA A 170 -9.90 23.48 0.13
C ALA A 170 -10.41 24.66 0.98
N GLY A 171 -10.52 25.86 0.37
CA GLY A 171 -10.99 27.07 1.05
C GLY A 171 -9.94 27.80 1.89
N ALA A 172 -8.64 27.47 1.77
CA ALA A 172 -7.58 28.29 2.33
C ALA A 172 -7.58 29.70 1.72
N ILE A 173 -7.27 30.71 2.55
CA ILE A 173 -7.34 32.15 2.24
C ILE A 173 -6.35 32.55 1.11
N ASN A 174 -5.37 31.71 0.79
CA ASN A 174 -4.42 31.97 -0.29
C ASN A 174 -4.83 31.21 -1.55
N THR A 175 -4.86 31.93 -2.66
CA THR A 175 -5.33 31.47 -3.98
C THR A 175 -4.30 30.60 -4.73
N ARG A 176 -3.40 29.89 -4.04
CA ARG A 176 -2.34 29.11 -4.70
C ARG A 176 -2.81 27.69 -5.00
N ALA A 177 -2.64 27.25 -6.24
CA ALA A 177 -2.95 25.88 -6.68
C ALA A 177 -1.83 24.88 -6.31
N ASP A 178 -1.18 25.06 -5.16
CA ASP A 178 -0.03 24.25 -4.72
C ASP A 178 -0.18 23.78 -3.26
N ALA A 179 0.77 22.97 -2.78
CA ALA A 179 0.74 22.38 -1.45
C ALA A 179 1.21 23.33 -0.31
N SER A 180 1.49 24.61 -0.60
CA SER A 180 2.04 25.54 0.40
C SER A 180 1.09 25.82 1.55
N ASP A 181 -0.23 25.83 1.30
CA ASP A 181 -1.23 26.05 2.35
C ASP A 181 -1.32 24.88 3.34
N LEU A 182 -0.99 23.66 2.91
CA LEU A 182 -0.83 22.53 3.82
C LEU A 182 0.32 22.80 4.80
N CYS A 183 1.46 23.30 4.31
CA CYS A 183 2.60 23.66 5.16
C CYS A 183 2.24 24.80 6.12
N ALA A 184 1.48 25.80 5.62
CA ALA A 184 1.05 26.97 6.37
C ALA A 184 0.22 26.64 7.63
N ASN A 185 -0.55 25.54 7.59
CA ASN A 185 -1.37 25.13 8.73
C ASN A 185 -0.56 24.93 10.02
N CYS A 186 0.68 24.46 9.90
CA CYS A 186 1.60 24.28 11.02
C CYS A 186 2.72 25.34 11.06
N HIS A 187 3.24 25.76 9.90
CA HIS A 187 4.36 26.72 9.77
C HIS A 187 3.90 28.17 9.62
N LYS A 188 2.93 28.59 10.44
CA LYS A 188 2.31 29.93 10.36
C LYS A 188 3.33 31.08 10.42
N GLY A 189 4.38 30.95 11.23
CA GLY A 189 5.41 31.99 11.36
C GLY A 189 6.24 32.18 10.09
N VAL A 190 6.56 31.10 9.39
CA VAL A 190 7.30 31.14 8.11
C VAL A 190 6.44 31.79 7.02
N MET A 191 5.13 31.54 7.06
CA MET A 191 4.17 32.07 6.10
C MET A 191 3.91 33.58 6.19
N GLN A 192 4.33 34.25 7.26
CA GLN A 192 4.17 35.69 7.35
C GLN A 192 5.10 36.42 6.37
N ASN A 193 6.30 35.90 6.15
CA ASN A 193 7.34 36.57 5.35
C ASN A 193 7.55 35.95 3.97
N PHE A 194 7.16 34.68 3.77
CA PHE A 194 7.36 33.99 2.49
C PHE A 194 6.59 34.61 1.32
N PRO A 195 5.29 35.00 1.45
CA PRO A 195 4.51 35.53 0.32
C PRO A 195 5.07 36.79 -0.32
N THR A 196 5.82 37.61 0.42
CA THR A 196 6.45 38.85 -0.06
C THR A 196 7.91 38.65 -0.46
N SER A 197 8.40 37.41 -0.49
CA SER A 197 9.79 37.12 -0.82
C SER A 197 10.01 37.05 -2.34
N LYS A 198 11.27 37.25 -2.77
CA LYS A 198 11.67 37.03 -4.17
C LYS A 198 11.45 35.59 -4.64
N HIS A 199 11.46 34.62 -3.74
CA HIS A 199 11.14 33.23 -4.06
C HIS A 199 9.66 33.08 -4.43
N ALA A 200 8.75 33.67 -3.65
CA ALA A 200 7.33 33.65 -3.96
C ALA A 200 7.01 34.45 -5.24
N GLU A 201 7.67 35.60 -5.47
CA GLU A 201 7.56 36.34 -6.74
C GLU A 201 8.01 35.50 -7.95
N ALA A 202 9.03 34.64 -7.77
CA ALA A 202 9.53 33.72 -8.79
C ALA A 202 8.71 32.43 -8.93
N GLY A 203 7.58 32.29 -8.23
CA GLY A 203 6.72 31.11 -8.28
C GLY A 203 7.28 29.88 -7.55
N VAL A 204 8.31 30.05 -6.72
CA VAL A 204 8.87 28.96 -5.91
C VAL A 204 7.90 28.64 -4.77
N THR A 205 7.64 27.35 -4.57
CA THR A 205 6.80 26.80 -3.51
C THR A 205 7.64 26.11 -2.43
N CYS A 206 7.03 25.80 -1.29
CA CYS A 206 7.71 25.11 -0.20
C CYS A 206 8.31 23.77 -0.64
N VAL A 207 7.60 23.02 -1.49
CA VAL A 207 8.00 21.67 -1.92
C VAL A 207 9.19 21.68 -2.87
N ASN A 208 9.38 22.76 -3.64
CA ASN A 208 10.51 22.87 -4.57
C ASN A 208 11.86 22.79 -3.84
N CYS A 209 11.96 23.42 -2.67
CA CYS A 209 13.21 23.41 -1.88
C CYS A 209 13.22 22.36 -0.77
N HIS A 210 12.10 22.14 -0.07
CA HIS A 210 12.07 21.23 1.09
C HIS A 210 11.89 19.76 0.73
N LEU A 211 11.26 19.46 -0.40
CA LEU A 211 11.06 18.08 -0.87
C LEU A 211 11.90 17.77 -2.12
N GLY A 212 12.35 18.80 -2.86
CA GLY A 212 13.27 18.62 -3.98
C GLY A 212 12.61 18.00 -5.22
N PHE A 213 11.29 18.13 -5.36
CA PHE A 213 10.59 17.90 -6.62
C PHE A 213 10.19 19.25 -7.20
N ASN A 214 10.53 19.46 -8.47
CA ASN A 214 9.62 20.21 -9.31
C ASN A 214 8.40 19.32 -9.47
N VAL A 215 7.31 19.62 -8.76
CA VAL A 215 5.98 19.24 -9.23
C VAL A 215 5.85 19.94 -10.57
N GLY A 216 6.28 19.25 -11.63
CA GLY A 216 6.12 19.74 -12.99
C GLY A 216 4.64 19.94 -13.19
N THR A 217 4.23 21.18 -13.36
CA THR A 217 2.98 21.47 -14.04
C THR A 217 3.15 20.95 -15.45
N THR A 218 2.53 19.80 -15.72
CA THR A 218 2.03 19.54 -17.07
C THR A 218 0.90 20.52 -17.35
#